data_AF-A0AAE0FIF3-F1
#
_entry.id   AF-A0AAE0FIF3-F1
#
_cell.length_a   1.000
_cell.length_b   1.000
_cell.length_c   1.000
_cell.angle_alpha   90.00
_cell.angle_beta   90.00
_cell.angle_gamma   90.00
#
_symmetry.space_group_name_H-M   'P 1'
#
loop_
_entity.id
_entity.type
_entity.pdbx_description
1 polymer ?
#
loop_
_entity_poly.entity_id
_entity_poly.type
_entity_poly.pdbx_seq_one_letter_code
_entity_poly.pdbx_strand_id
1 'polypeptide(L)'
;VNAKTARNSELVLWFPAVQQEMGSTCRKRFPENPVHIVSMATAQILVKVVRQLRADLRRLGFGPFGTWYQMTSGAHGILLFSHLCEHISLYGFTTYWLGGPDQYTGRKEKIHSGYVFHDWAMESHLWRLLHAAQGITICS
;
A
#
# COMPACT_ATOMS: atom_id res chain seq x y z
N VAL A 1 13.82 6.44 -11.30
CA VAL A 1 14.68 6.58 -10.10
C VAL A 1 16.12 6.37 -10.55
N ASN A 2 16.97 7.37 -10.39
CA ASN A 2 18.36 7.31 -10.85
C ASN A 2 19.18 6.40 -9.91
N ALA A 3 20.12 5.62 -10.42
CA ALA A 3 20.86 4.62 -9.62
C ALA A 3 21.63 5.23 -8.43
N LYS A 4 21.91 6.53 -8.47
CA LYS A 4 22.53 7.29 -7.36
C LYS A 4 21.64 7.47 -6.14
N THR A 5 20.31 7.57 -6.30
CA THR A 5 19.37 7.76 -5.17
C THR A 5 19.18 6.50 -4.33
N ALA A 6 19.53 5.32 -4.85
CA ALA A 6 19.35 4.06 -4.13
C ALA A 6 20.43 3.82 -3.05
N ARG A 7 21.59 4.50 -3.07
CA ARG A 7 22.74 4.10 -2.22
C ARG A 7 22.52 4.18 -0.71
N ASN A 8 21.43 4.77 -0.22
CA ASN A 8 21.10 4.87 1.21
C ASN A 8 19.63 4.51 1.51
N SER A 9 18.96 3.75 0.64
CA SER A 9 17.55 3.39 0.84
C SER A 9 17.41 2.00 1.46
N GLU A 10 16.41 1.79 2.30
CA GLU A 10 16.02 0.45 2.76
C GLU A 10 14.96 -0.14 1.83
N LEU A 11 15.01 -1.46 1.64
CA LEU A 11 14.04 -2.21 0.85
C LEU A 11 13.14 -3.01 1.78
N VAL A 12 11.84 -2.78 1.75
CA VAL A 12 10.86 -3.55 2.52
C VAL A 12 10.08 -4.48 1.60
N LEU A 13 10.03 -5.77 1.94
CA LEU A 13 9.33 -6.81 1.19
C LEU A 13 8.16 -7.34 2.03
N TRP A 14 6.94 -7.31 1.49
CA TRP A 14 5.72 -7.72 2.19
C TRP A 14 4.97 -8.89 1.55
N PHE A 15 5.37 -9.36 0.36
CA PHE A 15 4.66 -10.41 -0.36
C PHE A 15 5.15 -11.82 0.05
N PRO A 16 4.38 -12.60 0.83
CA PRO A 16 4.92 -13.81 1.46
C PRO A 16 5.22 -14.93 0.48
N ALA A 17 4.43 -15.04 -0.60
CA ALA A 17 4.47 -16.21 -1.50
C ALA A 17 5.79 -16.34 -2.26
N VAL A 18 6.50 -15.24 -2.55
CA VAL A 18 7.80 -15.26 -3.24
C VAL A 18 8.88 -14.47 -2.50
N GLN A 19 8.74 -14.31 -1.18
CA GLN A 19 9.65 -13.48 -0.38
C GLN A 19 11.13 -13.91 -0.48
N GLN A 20 11.41 -15.21 -0.57
CA GLN A 20 12.78 -15.72 -0.64
C GLN A 20 13.44 -15.37 -1.98
N GLU A 21 12.71 -15.57 -3.08
CA GLU A 21 13.17 -15.24 -4.43
C GLU A 21 13.35 -13.73 -4.60
N MET A 22 12.37 -12.94 -4.16
CA MET A 22 12.46 -11.47 -4.16
C MET A 22 13.65 -11.00 -3.31
N GLY A 23 13.81 -11.52 -2.10
CA GLY A 23 14.91 -11.17 -1.20
C GLY A 23 16.28 -11.49 -1.79
N SER A 24 16.42 -12.66 -2.42
CA SER A 24 17.65 -13.04 -3.13
C SER A 24 17.96 -12.08 -4.27
N THR A 25 16.95 -11.77 -5.10
CA THR A 25 17.07 -10.84 -6.22
C THR A 25 17.44 -9.44 -5.76
N CYS A 26 16.80 -8.93 -4.71
CA CYS A 26 17.09 -7.62 -4.13
C CYS A 26 18.53 -7.54 -3.62
N ARG A 27 19.00 -8.53 -2.84
CA ARG A 27 20.38 -8.56 -2.33
C ARG A 27 21.42 -8.63 -3.46
N LYS A 28 21.13 -9.35 -4.54
CA LYS A 28 22.02 -9.41 -5.71
C LYS A 28 22.07 -8.09 -6.47
N ARG A 29 20.92 -7.42 -6.64
CA ARG A 29 20.81 -6.20 -7.45
C ARG A 29 21.20 -4.93 -6.68
N PHE A 30 21.00 -4.93 -5.37
CA PHE A 30 21.19 -3.81 -4.46
C PHE A 30 21.98 -4.27 -3.23
N PRO A 31 23.26 -4.67 -3.39
CA PRO A 31 24.04 -5.29 -2.32
C PRO A 31 24.33 -4.34 -1.15
N GLU A 32 24.28 -3.03 -1.38
CA GLU A 32 24.52 -2.00 -0.36
C GLU A 32 23.23 -1.61 0.40
N ASN A 33 22.07 -2.12 -0.02
CA ASN A 33 20.77 -1.74 0.53
C ASN A 33 20.29 -2.80 1.54
N PRO A 34 19.96 -2.41 2.79
CA PRO A 34 19.29 -3.30 3.73
C PRO A 34 17.96 -3.82 3.15
N VAL A 35 17.70 -5.11 3.33
CA VAL A 35 16.45 -5.76 2.91
C VAL A 35 15.71 -6.26 4.14
N HIS A 36 14.57 -5.64 4.41
CA HIS A 36 13.66 -5.97 5.50
C HIS A 36 12.49 -6.78 4.96
N ILE A 37 12.16 -7.88 5.64
CA ILE A 37 11.01 -8.70 5.29
C ILE A 37 9.95 -8.49 6.37
N VAL A 38 8.75 -8.10 5.96
CA VAL A 38 7.61 -8.00 6.87
C VAL A 38 7.29 -9.42 7.39
N SER A 39 7.34 -9.59 8.70
CA SER A 39 7.07 -10.89 9.31
C SER A 39 5.63 -11.34 9.04
N MET A 40 5.39 -12.66 9.03
CA MET A 40 4.03 -13.19 8.89
C MET A 40 3.09 -12.70 9.99
N ALA A 41 3.58 -12.52 11.22
CA ALA A 41 2.80 -11.97 12.32
C ALA A 41 2.37 -10.53 12.03
N THR A 42 3.30 -9.68 11.58
CA THR A 42 3.00 -8.30 11.17
C THR A 42 2.01 -8.28 10.01
N ALA A 43 2.23 -9.09 8.97
CA ALA A 43 1.32 -9.16 7.82
C ALA A 43 -0.11 -9.55 8.26
N GLN A 44 -0.26 -10.50 9.18
CA GLN A 44 -1.57 -10.87 9.73
C GLN A 44 -2.23 -9.73 10.51
N ILE A 45 -1.46 -8.96 11.29
CA ILE A 45 -1.98 -7.79 12.00
C ILE A 45 -2.50 -6.76 11.00
N LEU A 46 -1.70 -6.41 9.98
CA LEU A 46 -2.09 -5.44 8.96
C LEU A 46 -3.38 -5.87 8.24
N VAL A 47 -3.49 -7.15 7.86
CA VAL A 47 -4.72 -7.68 7.25
C VAL A 47 -5.93 -7.60 8.20
N LYS A 48 -5.76 -7.90 9.49
CA LYS A 48 -6.83 -7.77 10.50
C LYS A 48 -7.29 -6.33 10.64
N VAL A 49 -6.37 -5.36 10.66
CA VAL A 49 -6.69 -3.92 10.70
C VAL A 49 -7.53 -3.53 9.49
N VAL A 50 -7.13 -3.91 8.27
CA VAL A 50 -7.93 -3.59 7.08
C VAL A 50 -9.31 -4.24 7.11
N ARG A 51 -9.42 -5.49 7.55
CA ARG A 51 -10.72 -6.16 7.70
C ARG A 51 -11.63 -5.44 8.68
N GLN A 52 -11.09 -4.98 9.80
CA GLN A 52 -11.83 -4.22 10.80
C GLN A 52 -12.30 -2.88 10.23
N LEU A 53 -11.40 -2.09 9.66
CA LEU A 53 -11.75 -0.80 9.07
C LEU A 53 -12.76 -0.94 7.92
N ARG A 54 -12.65 -2.01 7.12
CA ARG A 54 -13.63 -2.35 6.08
C ARG A 54 -15.00 -2.65 6.65
N ALA A 55 -15.08 -3.33 7.80
CA ALA A 55 -16.33 -3.58 8.51
C ALA A 55 -16.91 -2.28 9.07
N ASP A 56 -16.07 -1.41 9.64
CA ASP A 56 -16.49 -0.13 10.19
C ASP A 56 -17.03 0.81 9.11
N LEU A 57 -16.36 0.88 7.95
CA LEU A 57 -16.88 1.59 6.79
C LEU A 57 -18.27 1.09 6.36
N ARG A 58 -18.47 -0.22 6.32
CA ARG A 58 -19.80 -0.80 6.00
C ARG A 58 -20.86 -0.39 7.02
N ARG A 59 -20.51 -0.36 8.31
CA ARG A 59 -21.42 0.10 9.38
C ARG A 59 -21.77 1.57 9.24
N LEU A 60 -20.85 2.37 8.71
CA LEU A 60 -21.05 3.80 8.39
C LEU A 60 -21.80 4.02 7.06
N GLY A 61 -22.25 2.96 6.39
CA GLY A 61 -23.02 3.04 5.15
C GLY A 61 -22.18 3.13 3.87
N PHE A 62 -20.86 2.97 3.94
CA PHE A 62 -20.03 2.90 2.74
C PHE A 62 -20.09 1.51 2.09
N GLY A 63 -20.19 1.47 0.77
CA GLY A 63 -20.23 0.25 -0.03
C GLY A 63 -21.31 0.29 -1.12
N PRO A 64 -21.58 -0.84 -1.79
CA PRO A 64 -20.96 -2.15 -1.59
C PRO A 64 -19.48 -2.16 -2.01
N PHE A 65 -18.67 -2.90 -1.27
CA PHE A 65 -17.25 -3.13 -1.60
C PHE A 65 -17.09 -4.46 -2.34
N GLY A 66 -16.22 -4.48 -3.34
CA GLY A 66 -15.92 -5.66 -4.15
C GLY A 66 -15.10 -6.71 -3.42
N THR A 67 -14.60 -7.70 -4.15
CA THR A 67 -13.73 -8.72 -3.55
C THR A 67 -12.36 -8.15 -3.25
N TRP A 68 -11.87 -8.42 -2.04
CA TRP A 68 -10.56 -7.97 -1.57
C TRP A 68 -9.74 -9.18 -1.12
N TYR A 69 -8.78 -9.58 -1.94
CA TYR A 69 -7.92 -10.74 -1.69
C TYR A 69 -6.63 -10.33 -0.97
N GLN A 70 -6.07 -9.17 -1.33
CA GLN A 70 -4.85 -8.65 -0.72
C GLN A 70 -4.81 -7.11 -0.76
N MET A 71 -4.10 -6.53 0.20
CA MET A 71 -3.74 -5.11 0.23
C MET A 71 -2.92 -4.70 -1.00
N THR A 72 -3.10 -3.49 -1.49
CA THR A 72 -2.12 -2.87 -2.39
C THR A 72 -0.79 -2.63 -1.67
N SER A 73 0.29 -2.45 -2.42
CA SER A 73 1.59 -2.02 -1.87
C SER A 73 1.47 -0.69 -1.11
N GLY A 74 0.65 0.23 -1.62
CA GLY A 74 0.36 1.50 -0.96
C GLY A 74 -0.32 1.32 0.40
N ALA A 75 -1.30 0.40 0.49
CA ALA A 75 -1.96 0.08 1.76
C ALA A 75 -1.00 -0.50 2.80
N HIS A 76 -0.10 -1.40 2.40
CA HIS A 76 0.95 -1.89 3.30
C HIS A 76 1.83 -0.75 3.80
N GLY A 77 2.24 0.16 2.90
CA GLY A 77 3.05 1.33 3.26
C GLY A 77 2.36 2.22 4.28
N ILE A 78 1.10 2.61 4.03
CA ILE A 78 0.34 3.49 4.94
C ILE A 78 0.25 2.88 6.33
N LEU A 79 -0.16 1.62 6.44
CA LEU A 79 -0.36 0.97 7.74
C LEU A 79 0.96 0.68 8.46
N LEU A 80 2.02 0.35 7.73
CA LEU A 80 3.35 0.20 8.31
C LEU A 80 3.84 1.54 8.88
N PHE A 81 3.76 2.61 8.10
CA PHE A 81 4.20 3.93 8.55
C PHE A 81 3.31 4.51 9.64
N SER A 82 2.03 4.13 9.76
CA SER A 82 1.21 4.55 10.91
C SER A 82 1.66 3.95 12.25
N HIS A 83 2.48 2.90 12.21
CA HIS A 83 3.13 2.37 13.42
C HIS A 83 4.51 2.99 13.68
N LEU A 84 5.08 3.71 12.72
CA LEU A 84 6.44 4.24 12.79
C LEU A 84 6.48 5.77 12.87
N CYS A 85 5.42 6.45 12.46
CA CYS A 85 5.34 7.89 12.34
C CYS A 85 4.13 8.41 13.10
N GLU A 86 4.28 9.56 13.77
CA GLU A 86 3.16 10.27 14.39
C GLU A 86 2.20 10.84 13.35
N HIS A 87 2.74 11.28 12.20
CA HIS A 87 1.99 11.84 11.09
C HIS A 87 2.49 11.31 9.75
N ILE A 88 1.55 11.04 8.85
CA ILE A 88 1.84 10.58 7.48
C ILE A 88 1.14 11.53 6.50
N SER A 89 1.88 11.97 5.49
CA SER A 89 1.30 12.72 4.35
C SER A 89 1.30 11.84 3.11
N LEU A 90 0.12 11.65 2.50
CA LEU A 90 -0.07 10.79 1.33
C LEU A 90 -0.15 11.62 0.06
N TYR A 91 0.75 11.33 -0.89
CA TYR A 91 0.79 11.97 -2.21
C TYR A 91 0.56 10.93 -3.31
N GLY A 92 -0.21 11.29 -4.33
CA GLY A 92 -0.45 10.41 -5.48
C GLY A 92 -1.33 9.19 -5.20
N PHE A 93 -2.02 9.17 -4.06
CA PHE A 93 -3.04 8.16 -3.77
C PHE A 93 -4.38 8.60 -4.36
N THR A 94 -5.00 7.71 -5.12
CA THR A 94 -6.40 7.84 -5.50
C THR A 94 -7.24 7.82 -4.23
N THR A 95 -7.81 8.98 -3.89
CA THR A 95 -8.63 9.15 -2.70
C THR A 95 -9.96 9.75 -3.10
N TYR A 96 -10.04 11.03 -3.47
CA TYR A 96 -11.29 11.72 -3.83
C TYR A 96 -11.60 11.73 -5.33
N TRP A 97 -10.57 11.84 -6.18
CA TRP A 97 -10.70 11.92 -7.64
C TRP A 97 -10.04 10.72 -8.34
N LEU A 98 -10.67 10.25 -9.42
CA LEU A 98 -10.33 9.00 -10.13
C LEU A 98 -9.80 9.22 -11.55
N GLY A 99 -9.66 10.45 -12.01
CA GLY A 99 -9.18 10.71 -13.37
C GLY A 99 -7.65 10.69 -13.48
N GLY A 100 -7.16 10.97 -14.69
CA GLY A 100 -5.73 11.10 -14.97
C GLY A 100 -5.04 9.79 -15.37
N PRO A 101 -3.74 9.84 -15.64
CA PRO A 101 -2.96 8.66 -16.01
C PRO A 101 -2.84 7.68 -14.83
N ASP A 102 -2.69 6.39 -15.13
CA ASP A 102 -2.56 5.34 -14.11
C ASP A 102 -1.31 5.52 -13.24
N GLN A 103 -0.22 5.99 -13.85
CA GLN A 103 1.02 6.33 -13.16
C GLN A 103 1.43 7.76 -13.51
N TYR A 104 1.99 8.47 -12.53
CA TYR A 104 2.49 9.85 -12.70
C TYR A 104 3.57 9.98 -13.77
N THR A 105 4.20 8.88 -14.17
CA THR A 105 5.15 8.82 -15.30
C THR A 105 4.47 8.92 -16.68
N GLY A 106 3.14 9.09 -16.73
CA GLY A 106 2.38 9.27 -17.96
C GLY A 106 1.92 7.96 -18.61
N ARG A 107 1.99 6.83 -17.89
CA ARG A 107 1.46 5.55 -18.38
C ARG A 107 -0.06 5.65 -18.48
N LYS A 108 -0.57 5.57 -19.72
CA LYS A 108 -2.00 5.76 -20.03
C LYS A 108 -2.87 4.55 -19.69
N GLU A 109 -2.31 3.34 -19.79
CA GLU A 109 -3.05 2.10 -19.57
C GLU A 109 -2.58 1.38 -18.30
N LYS A 110 -3.57 0.96 -17.50
CA LYS A 110 -3.38 0.06 -16.36
C LYS A 110 -2.79 -1.25 -16.84
N ILE A 111 -1.74 -1.74 -16.17
CA ILE A 111 -1.42 -3.16 -16.27
C ILE A 111 -2.56 -3.90 -15.59
N HIS A 112 -3.49 -4.44 -16.38
CA HIS A 112 -4.44 -5.41 -15.87
C HIS A 112 -3.72 -6.73 -15.64
N SER A 113 -3.46 -7.08 -14.38
CA SER A 113 -3.47 -8.49 -14.03
C SER A 113 -4.88 -9.00 -14.32
N GLY A 114 -5.04 -10.12 -15.04
CA GLY A 114 -6.35 -10.72 -15.35
C GLY A 114 -7.20 -11.14 -14.13
N TYR A 115 -6.74 -10.79 -12.93
CA TYR A 115 -7.38 -11.01 -11.64
C TYR A 115 -7.47 -9.67 -10.89
N VAL A 116 -8.66 -9.34 -10.39
CA VAL A 116 -8.86 -8.24 -9.45
C VAL A 116 -8.51 -8.74 -8.06
N PHE A 117 -7.27 -8.47 -7.64
CA PHE A 117 -6.77 -8.86 -6.31
C PHE A 117 -7.07 -7.83 -5.23
N HIS A 118 -7.21 -6.57 -5.63
CA HIS A 118 -7.35 -5.40 -4.77
C HIS A 118 -8.72 -4.76 -4.93
N ASP A 119 -9.22 -4.18 -3.86
CA ASP A 119 -10.44 -3.38 -3.85
C ASP A 119 -10.04 -1.91 -3.66
N TRP A 120 -9.64 -1.28 -4.77
CA TRP A 120 -9.13 0.09 -4.79
C TRP A 120 -10.15 1.10 -4.27
N ALA A 121 -11.44 0.89 -4.54
CA ALA A 121 -12.50 1.76 -4.05
C ALA A 121 -12.60 1.66 -2.53
N MET A 122 -12.59 0.44 -1.98
CA MET A 122 -12.59 0.24 -0.53
C MET A 122 -11.34 0.85 0.12
N GLU A 123 -10.14 0.62 -0.43
CA GLU A 123 -8.91 1.22 0.10
C GLU A 123 -8.96 2.76 0.06
N SER A 124 -9.49 3.35 -1.01
CA SER A 124 -9.69 4.81 -1.10
C SER A 124 -10.56 5.34 0.04
N HIS A 125 -11.65 4.63 0.39
CA HIS A 125 -12.49 4.99 1.53
C HIS A 125 -11.79 4.81 2.87
N LEU A 126 -10.93 3.80 3.02
CA LEU A 126 -10.11 3.63 4.23
C LEU A 126 -9.20 4.84 4.46
N TRP A 127 -8.55 5.33 3.42
CA TRP A 127 -7.68 6.50 3.53
C TRP A 127 -8.48 7.74 3.92
N ARG A 128 -9.66 7.95 3.33
CA ARG A 128 -10.56 9.05 3.73
C ARG A 128 -10.99 8.94 5.20
N LEU A 129 -11.27 7.72 5.68
CA LEU A 129 -11.61 7.48 7.08
C LEU A 129 -10.43 7.81 8.02
N LEU A 130 -9.22 7.34 7.70
CA LEU A 130 -8.03 7.66 8.48
C LEU A 130 -7.70 9.15 8.45
N HIS A 131 -7.96 9.83 7.32
CA HIS A 131 -7.79 11.27 7.20
C HIS A 131 -8.78 12.04 8.07
N ALA A 132 -10.06 11.65 8.03
CA ALA A 132 -11.09 12.24 8.90
C ALA A 132 -10.78 12.02 10.39
N ALA A 133 -10.16 10.88 10.73
CA ALA A 133 -9.67 10.58 12.08
C ALA A 133 -8.34 11.26 12.43
N GLN A 134 -7.81 12.14 11.57
CA GLN A 134 -6.55 12.87 11.74
C GLN A 134 -5.29 11.98 11.85
N GLY A 135 -5.39 10.70 11.52
CA GLY A 135 -4.26 9.77 11.53
C GLY A 135 -3.34 9.94 10.32
N ILE A 136 -3.86 10.48 9.21
CA ILE A 136 -3.09 10.79 8.01
C ILE A 136 -3.53 12.12 7.40
N THR A 137 -2.66 12.75 6.62
CA THR A 137 -2.99 13.87 5.73
C THR A 137 -3.03 13.38 4.30
N ILE A 138 -4.12 13.65 3.58
CA ILE A 138 -4.22 13.36 2.15
C ILE A 138 -3.84 14.63 1.37
N CYS A 139 -2.82 14.52 0.53
CA CYS A 139 -2.39 15.56 -0.39
C CYS A 139 -2.81 15.14 -1.81
N SER A 140 -4.04 15.50 -2.18
CA SER A 140 -4.67 15.17 -3.46
C SER A 140 -4.99 16.40 -4.29
#